data_AF-A0ABD2JZI5-F1
#
_entry.id   AF-A0ABD2JZI5-F1
#
_cell.length_a   1.000
_cell.length_b   1.000
_cell.length_c   1.000
_cell.angle_alpha   90.00
_cell.angle_beta   90.00
_cell.angle_gamma   90.00
#
_symmetry.space_group_name_H-M   'P 1'
#
loop_
_entity.id
_entity.type
_entity.pdbx_description
1 polymer ?
#
loop_
_entity_poly.entity_id
_entity_poly.type
_entity_poly.pdbx_seq_one_letter_code
_entity_poly.pdbx_strand_id
1 'polypeptide(L)'
;MRCSDLDEHWFDCQSVTESVNATDSNQMELLCPYFGISKGPLLFANISCRVLPCIECYGKRNFAKEFPCKKYTGHYFLSTLLYSIFLGPFAVDRFYLGYSAIAVGKLMTLGGLGVWWLVDILLLLFGHLKPADDSEWQPF
;
A
#
# COMPACT_ATOMS: atom_id res chain seq x y z
N MET A 1 22.51 9.75 22.08
CA MET A 1 21.53 8.90 21.37
C MET A 1 22.27 7.94 20.46
N ARG A 2 21.82 6.69 20.34
CA ARG A 2 22.43 5.68 19.47
C ARG A 2 21.94 5.89 18.04
N CYS A 3 22.82 5.79 17.04
CA CYS A 3 22.43 6.01 15.64
C CYS A 3 21.33 5.04 15.14
N SER A 4 21.15 3.87 15.79
CA SER A 4 20.14 2.86 15.44
C SER A 4 18.72 3.20 15.87
N ASP A 5 18.57 4.06 16.88
CA ASP A 5 17.29 4.32 17.55
C ASP A 5 16.70 5.67 17.11
N LEU A 6 17.20 6.22 15.99
CA LEU A 6 16.71 7.45 15.40
C LEU A 6 15.32 7.24 14.80
N ASP A 7 14.50 8.29 14.84
CA ASP A 7 13.25 8.37 14.08
C ASP A 7 13.53 8.45 12.57
N GLU A 8 12.56 8.02 11.76
CA GLU A 8 12.68 7.89 10.30
C GLU A 8 13.03 9.18 9.56
N HIS A 9 12.78 10.35 10.14
CA HIS A 9 13.10 11.63 9.52
C HIS A 9 14.59 12.03 9.61
N TRP A 10 15.39 11.28 10.39
CA TRP A 10 16.79 11.61 10.67
C TRP A 10 17.81 10.76 9.91
N PHE A 11 17.35 9.86 9.06
CA PHE A 11 18.20 9.04 8.19
C PHE A 11 17.53 8.82 6.85
N ASP A 12 18.33 8.56 5.82
CA ASP A 12 17.85 8.25 4.48
C ASP A 12 18.25 6.82 4.12
N CYS A 13 17.32 6.06 3.52
CA CYS A 13 17.54 4.67 3.15
C CYS A 13 17.59 4.54 1.63
N GLN A 14 18.56 3.78 1.12
CA GLN A 14 18.65 3.59 -0.31
C GLN A 14 17.42 2.81 -0.81
N SER A 15 16.72 3.39 -1.79
CA SER A 15 15.65 2.66 -2.49
C SER A 15 16.26 1.46 -3.22
N VAL A 16 15.63 0.30 -3.08
CA VAL A 16 16.14 -0.99 -3.60
C VAL A 16 16.40 -0.94 -5.13
N THR A 17 15.75 0.00 -5.82
CA THR A 17 15.91 0.33 -7.24
C THR A 17 17.32 0.72 -7.69
N GLU A 18 18.26 1.01 -6.79
CA GLU A 18 19.66 1.28 -7.16
C GLU A 18 20.65 0.14 -6.84
N SER A 19 20.20 -0.94 -6.19
CA SER A 19 21.06 -2.10 -5.90
C SER A 19 21.02 -3.18 -6.99
N VAL A 20 20.10 -3.08 -7.94
CA VAL A 20 19.95 -4.03 -9.06
C VAL A 20 20.59 -3.44 -10.32
N ASN A 21 21.91 -3.22 -10.27
CA ASN A 21 22.68 -2.94 -11.47
C ASN A 21 24.12 -3.47 -11.33
N ALA A 22 24.27 -4.78 -11.19
CA ALA A 22 25.39 -5.56 -11.70
C ALA A 22 25.25 -7.03 -11.25
N THR A 23 24.85 -7.88 -12.20
CA THR A 23 25.25 -9.29 -12.28
C THR A 23 25.11 -10.14 -11.01
N ASP A 24 23.93 -10.69 -10.75
CA ASP A 24 23.85 -12.09 -10.31
C ASP A 24 22.50 -12.72 -10.67
N SER A 25 22.54 -13.90 -11.27
CA SER A 25 21.39 -14.61 -11.83
C SER A 25 20.76 -15.61 -10.84
N ASN A 26 21.12 -15.56 -9.55
CA ASN A 26 20.69 -16.53 -8.53
C ASN A 26 20.22 -15.92 -7.18
N GLN A 27 19.56 -14.76 -7.21
CA GLN A 27 18.79 -14.25 -6.06
C GLN A 27 17.36 -13.90 -6.51
N MET A 28 16.59 -14.93 -6.82
CA MET A 28 15.14 -14.83 -6.79
C MET A 28 14.73 -14.78 -5.30
N GLU A 29 13.92 -13.78 -4.92
CA GLU A 29 13.30 -13.57 -3.60
C GLU A 29 13.94 -12.56 -2.61
N LEU A 30 14.43 -11.41 -3.09
CA LEU A 30 14.23 -10.16 -2.34
C LEU A 30 13.50 -9.10 -3.18
N LEU A 31 12.67 -9.58 -4.09
CA LEU A 31 11.70 -8.79 -4.82
C LEU A 31 10.37 -9.02 -4.10
N CYS A 32 9.74 -7.99 -3.52
CA CYS A 32 8.37 -8.16 -2.99
C CYS A 32 7.52 -8.72 -4.17
N PRO A 33 7.02 -9.97 -4.10
CA PRO A 33 6.41 -10.60 -5.26
C PRO A 33 5.13 -9.83 -5.61
N TYR A 34 5.07 -9.31 -6.84
CA TYR A 34 3.89 -8.60 -7.35
C TYR A 34 2.73 -9.56 -7.69
N PHE A 35 2.91 -10.88 -7.54
CA PHE A 35 1.96 -11.89 -8.02
C PHE A 35 1.16 -12.54 -6.89
N GLY A 36 -0.12 -12.13 -6.79
CA GLY A 36 -1.29 -12.95 -6.46
C GLY A 36 -1.36 -13.81 -5.18
N ILE A 37 -2.42 -13.53 -4.40
CA ILE A 37 -3.08 -14.34 -3.35
C ILE A 37 -2.48 -14.19 -1.93
N SER A 38 -2.89 -13.13 -1.22
CA SER A 38 -2.46 -12.89 0.17
C SER A 38 -3.26 -13.73 1.18
N LYS A 39 -2.77 -14.95 1.40
CA LYS A 39 -2.63 -15.48 2.77
C LYS A 39 -1.17 -15.85 3.01
N GLY A 40 -0.26 -14.95 2.62
CA GLY A 40 1.18 -15.11 2.80
C GLY A 40 1.69 -14.37 4.04
N PRO A 41 2.84 -14.78 4.60
CA PRO A 41 3.47 -14.07 5.72
C PRO A 41 3.87 -12.65 5.32
N LEU A 42 3.87 -11.73 6.30
CA LEU A 42 4.42 -10.38 6.14
C LEU A 42 5.90 -10.50 5.77
N LEU A 43 6.24 -10.09 4.55
CA LEU A 43 7.61 -10.05 4.07
C LEU A 43 8.27 -8.76 4.58
N PHE A 44 9.40 -8.91 5.25
CA PHE A 44 10.23 -7.79 5.71
C PHE A 44 11.47 -7.69 4.81
N ALA A 45 11.78 -6.48 4.36
CA ALA A 45 12.99 -6.19 3.60
C ALA A 45 14.04 -5.54 4.53
N ASN A 46 15.28 -5.98 4.43
CA ASN A 46 16.40 -5.37 5.12
C ASN A 46 17.10 -4.41 4.17
N ILE A 47 17.02 -3.11 4.45
CA ILE A 47 17.65 -2.06 3.65
C ILE A 47 18.69 -1.30 4.46
N SER A 48 19.75 -0.87 3.79
CA SER A 48 20.79 -0.04 4.37
C SER A 48 20.35 1.43 4.40
N CYS A 49 20.47 2.03 5.58
CA CYS A 49 20.12 3.40 5.87
C CYS A 49 21.35 4.16 6.37
N ARG A 50 21.42 5.45 6.04
CA ARG A 50 22.51 6.35 6.39
C ARG A 50 21.96 7.54 7.16
N VAL A 51 22.58 7.85 8.30
CA VAL A 51 22.25 9.04 9.09
C VAL A 51 22.65 10.32 8.34
N LEU A 52 21.79 11.35 8.39
CA LEU A 52 22.08 12.67 7.81
C LEU A 52 23.38 13.25 8.37
N PRO A 53 24.18 13.98 7.56
CA PRO A 53 25.48 14.49 7.99
C PRO A 53 25.39 15.53 9.12
N CYS A 54 24.25 16.20 9.27
CA CYS A 54 24.03 17.29 10.24
C CYS A 54 23.73 16.81 11.68
N ILE A 55 23.60 15.50 11.91
CA ILE A 55 23.20 14.94 13.20
C ILE A 55 24.39 14.22 13.84
N GLU A 56 24.62 14.54 15.12
CA GLU A 56 25.60 13.85 15.96
C GLU A 56 24.92 12.71 16.71
N CYS A 57 25.32 11.48 16.37
CA CYS A 57 24.90 10.27 17.05
C CYS A 57 26.13 9.42 17.34
N TYR A 58 26.05 8.61 18.39
CA TYR A 58 27.13 7.70 18.74
C TYR A 58 26.88 6.32 18.08
N GLY A 59 27.91 5.74 17.46
CA GLY A 59 27.86 4.43 16.83
C GLY A 59 28.03 4.44 15.30
N LYS A 60 27.53 3.40 14.64
CA LYS A 60 27.61 3.24 13.18
C LYS A 60 26.62 4.19 12.49
N ARG A 61 27.11 5.01 11.56
CA ARG A 61 26.27 5.93 10.76
C ARG A 61 25.49 5.25 9.63
N ASN A 62 25.92 4.07 9.21
CA ASN A 62 25.22 3.21 8.27
C ASN A 62 24.69 2.01 9.03
N PHE A 63 23.38 1.78 8.99
CA PHE A 63 22.72 0.68 9.70
C PHE A 63 21.64 0.05 8.83
N ALA A 64 21.33 -1.21 9.10
CA ALA A 64 20.26 -1.95 8.45
C ALA A 64 18.96 -1.77 9.25
N LYS A 65 17.85 -1.47 8.57
CA LYS A 65 16.53 -1.41 9.19
C LYS A 65 15.54 -2.28 8.41
N GLU A 66 14.69 -2.97 9.15
CA GLU A 66 13.67 -3.85 8.60
C GLU A 66 12.40 -3.05 8.33
N PHE A 67 11.89 -3.11 7.11
CA PHE A 67 10.63 -2.49 6.73
C PHE A 67 9.67 -3.54 6.16
N PRO A 68 8.36 -3.45 6.46
CA PRO A 68 7.37 -4.31 5.85
C PRO A 68 7.22 -3.97 4.35
N CYS A 69 7.21 -4.99 3.48
CA CYS A 69 6.84 -4.82 2.08
C CYS A 69 5.36 -4.39 1.99
N LYS A 70 5.11 -3.20 1.43
CA LYS A 70 3.77 -2.72 1.09
C LYS A 70 3.57 -2.86 -0.42
N LYS A 71 2.49 -3.53 -0.82
CA LYS A 71 2.12 -3.69 -2.24
C LYS A 71 1.21 -2.53 -2.64
N TYR A 72 1.55 -1.83 -3.71
CA TYR A 72 0.74 -0.78 -4.30
C TYR A 72 0.28 -1.18 -5.71
N THR A 73 -1.00 -1.04 -6.02
CA THR A 73 -1.62 -1.47 -7.29
C THR A 73 -2.15 -0.29 -8.10
N GLY A 74 -1.66 0.94 -7.86
CA GLY A 74 -2.15 2.13 -8.58
C GLY A 74 -3.50 2.66 -8.11
N HIS A 75 -4.03 2.13 -7.01
CA HIS A 75 -5.32 2.54 -6.47
C HIS A 75 -5.13 3.71 -5.49
N TYR A 76 -5.76 4.84 -5.82
CA TYR A 76 -5.72 6.04 -5.00
C TYR A 76 -7.01 6.18 -4.21
N PHE A 77 -6.88 6.42 -2.90
CA PHE A 77 -8.02 6.59 -2.01
C PHE A 77 -8.96 7.71 -2.48
N LEU A 78 -8.38 8.84 -2.89
CA LEU A 78 -9.14 10.00 -3.36
C LEU A 78 -9.92 9.70 -4.65
N SER A 79 -9.30 9.00 -5.60
CA SER A 79 -9.96 8.62 -6.84
C SER A 79 -11.13 7.67 -6.59
N THR A 80 -10.97 6.69 -5.70
CA THR A 80 -12.07 5.78 -5.33
C THR A 80 -13.18 6.52 -4.59
N LEU A 81 -12.84 7.43 -3.68
CA LEU A 81 -13.82 8.24 -2.96
C LEU A 81 -14.63 9.10 -3.93
N LEU A 82 -13.96 9.75 -4.88
CA LEU A 82 -14.61 10.53 -5.94
C LEU A 82 -15.55 9.64 -6.76
N TYR A 83 -15.07 8.46 -7.14
CA TYR A 83 -15.87 7.49 -7.84
C TYR A 83 -17.14 7.12 -7.06
N SER A 84 -17.01 6.84 -5.76
CA SER A 84 -18.13 6.46 -4.89
C SER A 84 -19.17 7.59 -4.78
N ILE A 85 -18.74 8.85 -4.70
CA ILE A 85 -19.65 10.00 -4.62
C ILE A 85 -20.41 10.21 -5.93
N PHE A 86 -19.71 10.26 -7.06
CA PHE A 86 -20.30 10.64 -8.36
C PHE A 86 -21.00 9.48 -9.06
N LEU A 87 -20.47 8.26 -8.90
CA LEU A 87 -20.84 7.08 -9.69
C LEU A 87 -21.21 5.88 -8.82
N GLY A 88 -21.35 6.08 -7.50
CA GLY A 88 -21.79 5.05 -6.56
C GLY A 88 -23.20 4.46 -6.79
N PRO A 89 -24.22 5.15 -7.35
CA PRO A 89 -25.46 4.47 -7.73
C PRO A 89 -25.27 3.43 -8.85
N PHE A 90 -24.21 3.54 -9.64
CA PHE A 90 -23.80 2.53 -10.64
C PHE A 90 -22.82 1.49 -10.06
N ALA A 91 -22.45 1.62 -8.78
CA ALA A 91 -21.55 0.73 -8.04
C ALA A 91 -20.15 0.52 -8.66
N VAL A 92 -19.69 1.47 -9.47
CA VAL A 92 -18.44 1.26 -10.21
C VAL A 92 -17.19 1.51 -9.34
N ASP A 93 -17.31 2.09 -8.14
CA ASP A 93 -16.23 2.10 -7.13
C ASP A 93 -15.91 0.67 -6.72
N ARG A 94 -16.93 -0.18 -6.54
CA ARG A 94 -16.76 -1.60 -6.23
C ARG A 94 -16.25 -2.41 -7.41
N PHE A 95 -16.65 -2.07 -8.64
CA PHE A 95 -16.06 -2.70 -9.83
C PHE A 95 -14.57 -2.36 -9.97
N TYR A 96 -14.18 -1.12 -9.68
CA TYR A 96 -12.79 -0.68 -9.71
C TYR A 96 -11.93 -1.40 -8.66
N LEU A 97 -12.46 -1.62 -7.45
CA LEU A 97 -11.73 -2.33 -6.37
C LEU A 97 -11.68 -3.85 -6.54
N GLY A 98 -12.33 -4.43 -7.55
CA GLY A 98 -12.39 -5.87 -7.79
C GLY A 98 -13.58 -6.60 -7.13
N TYR A 99 -14.50 -5.90 -6.48
CA TYR A 99 -15.71 -6.47 -5.85
C TYR A 99 -16.89 -6.57 -6.83
N SER A 100 -16.69 -7.25 -7.96
CA SER A 100 -17.68 -7.35 -9.05
C SER A 100 -18.98 -8.03 -8.64
N ALA A 101 -18.93 -9.13 -7.87
CA ALA A 101 -20.12 -9.87 -7.44
C ALA A 101 -21.07 -9.01 -6.59
N ILE A 102 -20.50 -8.23 -5.69
CA ILE A 102 -21.22 -7.34 -4.80
C ILE A 102 -21.78 -6.12 -5.56
N ALA A 103 -21.06 -5.63 -6.56
CA ALA A 103 -21.52 -4.55 -7.43
C ALA A 103 -22.72 -4.97 -8.28
N VAL A 104 -22.71 -6.18 -8.84
CA VAL A 104 -23.84 -6.75 -9.59
C VAL A 104 -25.06 -6.95 -8.68
N GLY A 105 -24.85 -7.42 -7.44
CA GLY A 105 -25.94 -7.57 -6.46
C GLY A 105 -26.67 -6.26 -6.19
N LYS A 106 -25.96 -5.14 -6.10
CA LYS A 106 -26.57 -3.81 -5.96
C LYS A 106 -27.41 -3.42 -7.16
N LEU A 107 -26.90 -3.65 -8.37
CA LEU A 107 -27.61 -3.31 -9.61
C LEU A 107 -28.89 -4.14 -9.77
N MET A 108 -28.86 -5.43 -9.41
CA MET A 108 -30.07 -6.26 -9.42
C MET A 108 -31.12 -5.80 -8.40
N THR A 109 -30.70 -5.24 -7.27
CA THR A 109 -31.61 -4.65 -6.28
C THR A 109 -32.05 -3.21 -6.61
N LEU A 110 -31.90 -2.76 -7.87
CA LEU A 110 -32.17 -1.37 -8.31
C LEU A 110 -31.40 -0.32 -7.50
N GLY A 111 -30.21 -0.67 -6.99
CA GLY A 111 -29.37 0.23 -6.21
C GLY A 111 -30.02 0.72 -4.91
N GLY A 112 -30.95 -0.05 -4.34
CA GLY A 112 -31.64 0.19 -3.06
C GLY A 112 -31.81 1.66 -2.68
N LEU A 113 -32.55 2.43 -3.51
CA LEU A 113 -33.02 3.80 -3.24
C LEU A 113 -31.98 4.79 -2.64
N GLY A 114 -30.67 4.59 -2.89
CA GLY A 114 -29.60 5.45 -2.35
C GLY A 114 -29.11 5.11 -0.94
N VAL A 115 -29.71 4.13 -0.25
CA VAL A 115 -29.23 3.66 1.06
C VAL A 115 -27.88 2.93 0.91
N TRP A 116 -27.75 2.11 -0.12
CA TRP A 116 -26.49 1.40 -0.41
C TRP A 116 -25.33 2.34 -0.70
N TRP A 117 -25.61 3.41 -1.46
CA TRP A 117 -24.64 4.47 -1.75
C TRP A 117 -24.11 5.13 -0.47
N LEU A 118 -24.98 5.44 0.48
CA LEU A 118 -24.58 6.04 1.76
C LEU A 118 -23.71 5.07 2.59
N VAL A 119 -24.09 3.80 2.63
CA VAL A 119 -23.34 2.75 3.35
C VAL A 119 -21.94 2.57 2.74
N ASP A 120 -21.78 2.64 1.43
CA ASP A 120 -20.48 2.54 0.77
C ASP A 120 -19.54 3.67 1.14
N ILE A 121 -20.03 4.91 1.11
CA ILE A 121 -19.24 6.08 1.47
C ILE A 121 -18.74 5.93 2.91
N LEU A 122 -19.61 5.50 3.83
CA LEU A 122 -19.22 5.27 5.22
C LEU A 122 -18.16 4.16 5.36
N LEU A 123 -18.35 3.01 4.70
CA LEU A 123 -17.37 1.90 4.72
C LEU A 123 -15.99 2.33 4.20
N LEU A 124 -15.97 3.17 3.17
CA LEU A 124 -14.74 3.69 2.58
C LEU A 124 -14.07 4.74 3.49
N LEU A 125 -14.84 5.68 4.05
CA LEU A 125 -14.34 6.71 4.97
C LEU A 125 -13.79 6.13 6.27
N PHE A 126 -14.45 5.12 6.84
CA PHE A 126 -13.97 4.45 8.04
C PHE A 126 -12.79 3.50 7.77
N GLY A 127 -12.32 3.37 6.52
CA GLY A 127 -11.18 2.53 6.16
C GLY A 127 -11.46 1.03 6.24
N HIS A 128 -12.74 0.63 6.32
CA HIS A 128 -13.14 -0.78 6.28
C HIS A 128 -13.12 -1.36 4.85
N LEU A 129 -13.07 -0.49 3.83
CA LEU A 129 -12.95 -0.90 2.44
C LEU A 129 -11.50 -0.76 1.96
N LYS A 130 -10.88 -1.89 1.62
CA LYS A 130 -9.57 -1.98 0.98
C LYS A 130 -9.69 -2.65 -0.41
N PRO A 131 -8.75 -2.39 -1.34
CA PRO A 131 -8.71 -3.09 -2.63
C PRO A 131 -8.77 -4.61 -2.44
N ALA A 132 -9.45 -5.33 -3.33
CA ALA A 132 -9.59 -6.79 -3.22
C ALA A 132 -8.25 -7.54 -3.30
N ASP A 133 -7.21 -6.90 -3.83
CA ASP A 133 -5.85 -7.43 -3.93
C ASP A 133 -5.03 -7.32 -2.62
N ASP A 134 -5.64 -6.88 -1.51
CA ASP A 134 -4.98 -6.59 -0.21
C ASP A 134 -3.83 -5.57 -0.31
N SER A 135 -3.77 -4.84 -1.43
CA SER A 135 -2.80 -3.76 -1.63
C SER A 135 -3.15 -2.55 -0.78
N GLU A 136 -2.12 -1.80 -0.39
CA GLU A 136 -2.29 -0.55 0.31
C GLU A 136 -2.58 0.60 -0.67
N TRP A 137 -3.20 1.66 -0.15
CA TRP A 137 -3.47 2.87 -0.93
C TRP A 137 -2.16 3.53 -1.36
N GLN A 138 -2.08 3.95 -2.62
CA GLN A 138 -0.90 4.70 -3.06
C GLN A 138 -0.79 6.03 -2.29
N PRO A 139 0.38 6.35 -1.72
CA PRO A 139 0.69 7.71 -1.31
C PRO A 139 0.75 8.59 -2.58
N PHE A 140 0.28 9.83 -2.45
CA PHE A 140 0.06 10.78 -3.54
C PHE A 140 1.28 11.02 -4.43
#